data_AF-A0A954KFS1-F1
#
_entry.id   AF-A0A954KFS1-F1
#
_cell.length_a   1.000
_cell.length_b   1.000
_cell.length_c   1.000
_cell.angle_alpha   90.00
_cell.angle_beta   90.00
_cell.angle_gamma   90.00
#
_symmetry.space_group_name_H-M   'P 1'
#
loop_
_entity.id
_entity.type
_entity.pdbx_description
1 polymer ?
#
loop_
_entity_poly.entity_id
_entity_poly.type
_entity_poly.pdbx_seq_one_letter_code
_entity_poly.pdbx_strand_id
1 'polypeptide(L)'
;IAMQKTIADGYRSRMIDADDLVEVLLAIADRLDPPVAESVTPEFACPDCGERHSDRLVWIADEFPGAERFVRCDACGTIFDPTEGGR
;
A
#
# COMPACT_ATOMS: atom_id res chain seq x y z
N ILE A 1 -13.40 -5.07 42.46
CA ILE A 1 -13.95 -6.43 42.69
C ILE A 1 -15.09 -6.76 41.70
N ALA A 2 -16.01 -5.84 41.38
CA ALA A 2 -17.09 -6.11 40.40
C ALA A 2 -16.59 -6.38 38.96
N MET A 3 -15.64 -5.58 38.44
CA MET A 3 -15.10 -5.71 37.07
C MET A 3 -14.33 -7.01 36.82
N GLN A 4 -13.61 -7.51 37.82
CA GLN A 4 -12.86 -8.78 37.68
C GLN A 4 -13.80 -9.99 37.64
N LYS A 5 -14.96 -9.87 38.29
CA LYS A 5 -15.99 -10.90 38.28
C LYS A 5 -16.70 -10.99 36.92
N THR A 6 -16.98 -9.85 36.27
CA THR A 6 -17.62 -9.84 34.94
C THR A 6 -16.75 -10.44 33.84
N ILE A 7 -15.42 -10.32 33.93
CA ILE A 7 -14.49 -10.96 32.99
C ILE A 7 -14.43 -12.48 33.23
N ALA A 8 -14.38 -12.91 34.49
CA ALA A 8 -14.36 -14.33 34.87
C ALA A 8 -15.67 -15.07 34.51
N ASP A 9 -16.80 -14.38 34.61
CA ASP A 9 -18.13 -14.92 34.25
C ASP A 9 -18.41 -14.87 32.73
N GLY A 10 -17.41 -14.49 31.91
CA GLY A 10 -17.52 -14.49 30.45
C GLY A 10 -18.55 -13.49 29.93
N TYR A 11 -18.69 -12.32 30.56
CA TYR A 11 -19.59 -11.27 30.10
C TYR A 11 -19.10 -10.69 28.77
N ARG A 12 -19.51 -11.33 27.67
CA ARG A 12 -19.35 -10.82 26.30
C ARG A 12 -20.40 -9.73 26.10
N SER A 13 -19.98 -8.52 25.77
CA SER A 13 -20.89 -7.46 25.34
C SER A 13 -21.69 -7.96 24.13
N ARG A 14 -23.01 -8.11 24.27
CA ARG A 14 -23.94 -8.47 23.19
C ARG A 14 -24.23 -7.30 22.21
N MET A 15 -23.42 -6.25 22.25
CA MET A 15 -23.78 -4.96 21.66
C MET A 15 -23.24 -4.79 20.22
N ILE A 16 -22.35 -5.68 19.77
CA ILE A 16 -21.84 -5.73 18.40
C ILE A 16 -21.81 -7.21 18.00
N ASP A 17 -22.57 -7.59 16.98
CA ASP A 17 -22.44 -8.92 16.37
C ASP A 17 -21.09 -9.02 15.65
N ALA A 18 -20.49 -10.21 15.62
CA ALA A 18 -19.26 -10.42 14.85
C ALA A 18 -19.49 -10.13 13.36
N ASP A 19 -20.70 -10.39 12.87
CA ASP A 19 -21.08 -10.11 11.48
C ASP A 19 -21.17 -8.58 11.23
N ASP A 20 -21.74 -7.81 12.15
CA ASP A 20 -21.78 -6.34 12.07
C ASP A 20 -20.36 -5.73 12.02
N LEU A 21 -19.41 -6.31 12.75
CA LEU A 21 -18.02 -5.87 12.74
C LEU A 21 -17.36 -6.13 11.38
N VAL A 22 -17.63 -7.27 10.76
CA VAL A 22 -17.08 -7.63 9.45
C VAL A 22 -17.58 -6.67 8.37
N GLU A 23 -18.88 -6.34 8.37
CA GLU A 23 -19.45 -5.38 7.43
C GLU A 23 -18.80 -3.99 7.55
N VAL A 24 -18.60 -3.51 8.79
CA VAL A 24 -17.93 -2.22 9.03
C VAL A 24 -16.47 -2.25 8.56
N LEU A 25 -15.76 -3.34 8.82
CA LEU A 25 -14.36 -3.49 8.40
C LEU A 25 -14.22 -3.52 6.88
N LEU A 26 -15.13 -4.19 6.17
CA LEU A 26 -15.16 -4.21 4.70
C LEU A 26 -15.49 -2.83 4.12
N ALA A 27 -16.48 -2.13 4.69
CA ALA A 27 -16.81 -0.77 4.26
C ALA A 27 -15.66 0.23 4.48
N ILE A 28 -14.84 0.02 5.52
CA ILE A 28 -13.62 0.80 5.76
C ILE A 28 -12.53 0.42 4.74
N ALA A 29 -12.37 -0.88 4.42
CA ALA A 29 -11.40 -1.33 3.43
C ALA A 29 -11.68 -0.72 2.04
N ASP A 30 -12.94 -0.74 1.58
CA ASP A 30 -13.34 -0.12 0.31
C ASP A 30 -13.07 1.39 0.27
N ARG A 31 -13.11 2.06 1.43
CA ARG A 31 -12.79 3.49 1.53
C ARG A 31 -11.28 3.75 1.58
N LEU A 32 -10.50 2.79 2.05
CA LEU A 32 -9.05 2.90 2.25
C LEU A 32 -8.23 2.35 1.08
N ASP A 33 -8.87 1.64 0.14
CA ASP A 33 -8.24 1.13 -1.08
C ASP A 33 -8.58 2.05 -2.26
N PRO A 34 -7.96 3.25 -2.36
CA PRO A 34 -8.12 4.08 -3.55
C PRO A 34 -7.65 3.26 -4.76
N PRO A 35 -8.26 3.44 -5.95
CA PRO A 35 -7.82 2.73 -7.14
C PRO A 35 -6.32 2.98 -7.33
N VAL A 36 -5.53 1.91 -7.24
CA VAL A 36 -4.10 1.98 -7.50
C VAL A 36 -3.95 2.48 -8.93
N ALA A 37 -3.35 3.65 -9.10
CA ALA A 37 -3.17 4.22 -10.43
C ALA A 37 -2.33 3.25 -11.26
N GLU A 38 -2.92 2.74 -12.36
CA GLU A 38 -2.26 1.83 -13.29
C GLU A 38 -1.05 2.49 -13.99
N SER A 39 -0.98 3.82 -13.95
CA SER A 39 0.12 4.58 -14.51
C SER A 39 0.54 5.72 -13.58
N VAL A 40 1.84 6.00 -13.56
CA VAL A 40 2.42 7.15 -12.89
C VAL A 40 2.31 8.41 -13.76
N THR A 41 2.40 9.58 -13.13
CA THR A 41 2.46 10.86 -13.86
C THR A 41 3.80 10.99 -14.62
N PRO A 42 3.87 11.82 -15.67
CA PRO A 42 5.04 11.89 -16.55
C PRO A 42 6.37 12.19 -15.85
N GLU A 43 6.35 12.92 -14.73
CA GLU A 43 7.52 13.23 -13.91
C GLU A 43 8.15 12.00 -13.22
N PHE A 44 7.38 10.92 -13.05
CA PHE A 44 7.84 9.65 -12.49
C PHE A 44 8.04 8.56 -13.55
N ALA A 45 7.83 8.88 -14.83
CA ALA A 45 8.01 7.94 -15.93
C ALA A 45 9.48 7.54 -16.08
N CYS A 46 9.72 6.40 -16.71
CA CYS A 46 11.08 6.02 -17.09
C CYS A 46 11.67 7.09 -18.02
N PRO A 47 12.80 7.74 -17.66
CA PRO A 47 13.36 8.84 -18.45
C PRO A 47 13.94 8.40 -19.79
N ASP A 48 14.19 7.09 -19.97
CA ASP A 48 14.81 6.54 -21.17
C ASP A 48 13.78 6.09 -22.21
N CYS A 49 12.80 5.27 -21.81
CA CYS A 49 11.79 4.73 -22.73
C CYS A 49 10.39 5.33 -22.59
N GLY A 50 10.16 6.16 -21.56
CA GLY A 50 8.86 6.79 -21.30
C GLY A 50 7.80 5.87 -20.72
N GLU A 51 8.16 4.66 -20.28
CA GLU A 51 7.25 3.74 -19.59
C GLU A 51 6.63 4.42 -18.36
N ARG A 52 5.30 4.27 -18.23
CA ARG A 52 4.48 4.91 -17.21
C ARG A 52 3.65 3.92 -16.42
N HIS A 53 3.49 2.67 -16.89
CA HIS A 53 2.73 1.69 -16.16
C HIS A 53 3.41 1.33 -14.83
N SER A 54 2.68 1.46 -13.73
CA SER A 54 3.24 1.33 -12.37
C SER A 54 3.69 -0.10 -12.06
N ASP A 55 3.09 -1.10 -12.69
CA ASP A 55 3.47 -2.53 -12.58
C ASP A 55 4.82 -2.85 -13.25
N ARG A 56 5.29 -2.00 -14.16
CA ARG A 56 6.60 -2.12 -14.85
C ARG A 56 7.70 -1.27 -14.24
N LEU A 57 7.39 -0.52 -13.19
CA LEU A 57 8.32 0.33 -12.45
C LEU A 57 8.61 -0.30 -11.08
N VAL A 58 9.65 -1.14 -11.03
CA VAL A 58 9.95 -2.01 -9.88
C VAL A 58 10.92 -1.33 -8.91
N TRP A 59 10.55 -1.17 -7.64
CA TRP A 59 11.45 -0.72 -6.59
C TRP A 59 12.51 -1.77 -6.28
N ILE A 60 13.78 -1.37 -6.20
CA ILE A 60 14.93 -2.28 -6.05
C ILE A 60 15.68 -2.08 -4.72
N ALA A 61 14.95 -1.74 -3.66
CA ALA A 61 15.51 -1.28 -2.37
C ALA A 61 16.53 -2.24 -1.74
N ASP A 62 16.44 -3.54 -2.02
CA ASP A 62 17.29 -4.60 -1.47
C ASP A 62 18.34 -5.14 -2.45
N GLU A 63 18.41 -4.65 -3.71
CA GLU A 63 19.36 -5.17 -4.69
C GLU A 63 20.82 -4.74 -4.40
N PHE A 64 21.03 -3.55 -3.84
CA PHE A 64 22.36 -3.04 -3.46
C PHE A 64 22.30 -1.95 -2.37
N PRO A 65 23.39 -1.71 -1.62
CA PRO A 65 23.43 -0.64 -0.62
C PRO A 65 23.13 0.74 -1.22
N GLY A 66 22.10 1.43 -0.70
CA GLY A 66 21.66 2.74 -1.18
C GLY A 66 20.60 2.70 -2.29
N ALA A 67 20.07 1.53 -2.65
CA ALA A 67 19.04 1.35 -3.67
C ALA A 67 17.62 1.79 -3.25
N GLU A 68 17.42 2.19 -1.99
CA GLU A 68 16.12 2.45 -1.33
C GLU A 68 15.21 3.45 -2.07
N ARG A 69 15.79 4.29 -2.93
CA ARG A 69 15.07 5.32 -3.70
C ARG A 69 14.99 5.02 -5.20
N PHE A 70 15.57 3.91 -5.66
CA PHE A 70 15.69 3.63 -7.09
C PHE A 70 14.61 2.68 -7.57
N VAL A 71 14.25 2.88 -8.83
CA VAL A 71 13.28 2.08 -9.58
C VAL A 71 13.97 1.53 -10.82
N ARG A 72 13.75 0.25 -11.12
CA ARG A 72 14.11 -0.39 -12.39
C ARG A 72 12.90 -0.46 -13.30
N CYS A 73 13.05 0.04 -14.52
CA CYS A 73 12.07 -0.13 -15.58
C CYS A 73 12.17 -1.54 -16.17
N ASP A 74 11.08 -2.33 -16.13
CA ASP A 74 11.06 -3.68 -16.72
C ASP A 74 11.02 -3.66 -18.25
N ALA A 75 10.56 -2.56 -18.85
CA ALA A 75 10.48 -2.42 -20.31
C ALA A 75 11.85 -2.22 -20.98
N CYS A 76 12.78 -1.49 -20.34
CA CYS A 76 14.09 -1.15 -20.92
C CYS A 76 15.30 -1.47 -20.03
N GLY A 77 15.09 -1.82 -18.76
CA GLY A 77 16.14 -2.13 -17.79
C GLY A 77 16.75 -0.91 -17.10
N THR A 78 16.37 0.31 -17.45
CA THR A 78 16.94 1.53 -16.85
C THR A 78 16.63 1.61 -15.36
N ILE A 79 17.66 1.86 -14.56
CA ILE A 79 17.57 2.15 -13.12
C ILE A 79 17.64 3.67 -12.94
N PHE A 80 16.66 4.27 -12.27
CA PHE A 80 16.57 5.72 -12.09
C PHE A 80 15.95 6.10 -10.74
N ASP A 81 16.20 7.33 -10.29
CA ASP A 81 15.49 7.94 -9.16
C ASP A 81 14.25 8.66 -9.70
N PRO A 82 13.03 8.19 -9.39
CA PRO A 82 11.81 8.79 -9.92
C PRO A 82 11.55 10.20 -9.35
N THR A 83 12.20 10.60 -8.26
CA THR A 83 12.05 11.93 -7.65
C THR A 83 12.93 13.00 -8.30
N GLU A 84 13.98 12.61 -9.03
CA GLU A 84 14.88 13.53 -9.72
C GLU A 84 14.40 13.93 -11.14
N GLY A 85 13.37 13.26 -11.68
CA GLY A 85 12.89 13.41 -13.07
C GLY A 85 11.99 14.61 -13.37
N GLY A 86 11.60 15.41 -12.37
CA GLY A 86 10.73 16.59 -12.54
C GLY A 86 11.50 17.91 -12.59
N ARG A 87 11.97 18.33 -13.78
CA ARG A 87 12.37 19.72 -14.07
C ARG A 87 11.91 20.17 -15.44
#